data_AF-C6S9Q4-F1
#
_entry.id   AF-C6S9Q4-F1
#
_cell.length_a   1.000
_cell.length_b   1.000
_cell.length_c   1.000
_cell.angle_alpha   90.00
_cell.angle_beta   90.00
_cell.angle_gamma   90.00
#
_symmetry.space_group_name_H-M   'P 1'
#
loop_
_entity.id
_entity.type
_entity.pdbx_description
1 polymer ?
#
loop_
_entity_poly.entity_id
_entity_poly.type
_entity_poly.pdbx_seq_one_letter_code
_entity_poly.pdbx_strand_id
1 'polypeptide(L)'
;MRGRGRLVLYRMEKELFNHVQVLENPAATNKEQAKAREAIGNGLTMLAPSFSKSKYILGEDFSMIDVALAPLLWRLDHYDVKLGKSAAPLLKYAERIFQREAFIEALTPAEKAMRK
;
A
#
# COMPACT_ATOMS: atom_id res chain seq x y z
N MET A 1 10.02 13.71 -16.01
CA MET A 1 9.56 12.73 -14.99
C MET A 1 8.07 12.36 -15.04
N ARG A 2 7.20 13.04 -15.83
CA ARG A 2 5.74 12.76 -15.85
C ARG A 2 5.35 11.39 -16.44
N GLY A 3 6.07 10.92 -17.48
CA GLY A 3 5.78 9.63 -18.13
C GLY A 3 6.10 8.41 -17.23
N ARG A 4 7.23 8.47 -16.50
CA ARG A 4 7.67 7.40 -15.59
C ARG A 4 6.70 7.21 -14.42
N GLY A 5 6.18 8.30 -13.85
CA GLY A 5 5.22 8.21 -12.75
C GLY A 5 3.87 7.60 -13.17
N ARG A 6 3.35 7.98 -14.35
CA ARG A 6 2.12 7.38 -14.90
C ARG A 6 2.27 5.88 -15.14
N LEU A 7 3.43 5.44 -15.63
CA LEU A 7 3.71 4.02 -15.84
C LEU A 7 3.74 3.24 -14.52
N VAL A 8 4.32 3.81 -13.45
CA VAL A 8 4.35 3.18 -12.12
C VAL A 8 2.94 3.06 -11.55
N LEU A 9 2.13 4.13 -11.62
CA LEU A 9 0.73 4.09 -11.20
C LEU A 9 -0.07 3.03 -11.98
N TYR A 10 0.11 2.97 -13.30
CA TYR A 10 -0.55 1.95 -14.13
C TYR A 10 -0.18 0.52 -13.71
N ARG A 11 1.08 0.27 -13.36
CA ARG A 11 1.51 -1.05 -12.85
C ARG A 11 0.91 -1.33 -11.48
N MET A 12 0.92 -0.37 -10.56
CA MET A 12 0.31 -0.53 -9.24
C MET A 12 -1.19 -0.84 -9.33
N GLU A 13 -1.90 -0.18 -10.26
CA GLU A 13 -3.32 -0.48 -10.51
C GLU A 13 -3.52 -1.95 -10.91
N LYS A 14 -2.68 -2.46 -11.83
CA LYS A 14 -2.79 -3.81 -12.37
C LYS A 14 -2.28 -4.91 -11.44
N GLU A 15 -1.29 -4.61 -10.60
CA GLU A 15 -0.60 -5.60 -9.78
C GLU A 15 -0.99 -5.56 -8.30
N LEU A 16 -1.61 -4.47 -7.82
CA LEU A 16 -2.00 -4.32 -6.43
C LEU A 16 -3.47 -3.91 -6.28
N PHE A 17 -3.90 -2.81 -6.91
CA PHE A 17 -5.23 -2.23 -6.62
C PHE A 17 -6.39 -3.06 -7.18
N ASN A 18 -6.18 -3.82 -8.26
CA ASN A 18 -7.15 -4.81 -8.72
C ASN A 18 -7.49 -5.86 -7.63
N HIS A 19 -6.51 -6.26 -6.81
CA HIS A 19 -6.70 -7.22 -5.72
C HIS A 19 -7.43 -6.57 -4.54
N VAL A 20 -7.21 -5.27 -4.30
CA VAL A 20 -7.96 -4.52 -3.28
C VAL A 20 -9.45 -4.48 -3.62
N GLN A 21 -9.79 -4.27 -4.90
CA GLN A 21 -11.19 -4.30 -5.35
C GLN A 21 -11.85 -5.67 -5.07
N VAL A 22 -11.10 -6.77 -5.14
CA VAL A 22 -11.61 -8.10 -4.78
C VAL A 22 -11.85 -8.23 -3.28
N LEU A 23 -11.00 -7.63 -2.44
CA LEU A 23 -11.15 -7.66 -0.98
C LEU A 23 -12.32 -6.82 -0.49
N GLU A 24 -12.58 -5.69 -1.14
CA GLU A 24 -13.69 -4.78 -0.81
C GLU A 24 -15.02 -5.22 -1.44
N ASN A 25 -15.01 -6.21 -2.33
CA ASN A 25 -16.23 -6.67 -2.99
C ASN A 25 -16.99 -7.67 -2.10
N PRO A 26 -18.21 -7.33 -1.62
CA PRO A 26 -18.99 -8.22 -0.77
C PRO A 26 -19.46 -9.50 -1.50
N ALA A 27 -19.45 -9.51 -2.83
CA ALA A 27 -19.79 -10.68 -3.64
C ALA A 27 -18.60 -11.63 -3.89
N ALA A 28 -17.38 -11.24 -3.51
CA ALA A 28 -16.20 -12.07 -3.70
C ALA A 28 -16.21 -13.28 -2.75
N THR A 29 -15.85 -14.45 -3.27
CA THR A 29 -15.76 -15.66 -2.47
C THR A 29 -14.55 -15.62 -1.54
N ASN A 30 -14.61 -16.36 -0.42
CA ASN A 30 -13.49 -16.49 0.51
C ASN A 30 -12.19 -16.94 -0.19
N LYS A 31 -12.31 -17.77 -1.25
CA LYS A 31 -11.18 -18.24 -2.06
C LYS A 31 -10.54 -17.13 -2.89
N GLU A 32 -11.35 -16.25 -3.47
CA GLU A 32 -10.85 -15.10 -4.23
C GLU A 32 -10.20 -14.07 -3.31
N GLN A 33 -10.81 -13.80 -2.16
CA GLN A 33 -10.22 -12.91 -1.15
C GLN A 33 -8.89 -13.46 -0.62
N ALA A 34 -8.79 -14.77 -0.34
CA ALA A 34 -7.53 -15.38 0.10
C ALA A 34 -6.41 -15.22 -0.94
N LYS A 35 -6.73 -15.45 -2.23
CA LYS A 35 -5.79 -15.22 -3.34
C LYS A 35 -5.39 -13.76 -3.46
N ALA A 36 -6.33 -12.83 -3.28
CA ALA A 36 -6.06 -11.40 -3.33
C ALA A 36 -5.12 -10.95 -2.19
N ARG A 37 -5.33 -11.45 -0.96
CA ARG A 37 -4.42 -11.20 0.18
C ARG A 37 -3.01 -11.68 -0.11
N GLU A 38 -2.87 -12.90 -0.64
CA GLU A 38 -1.58 -13.48 -1.00
C GLU A 38 -0.87 -12.67 -2.10
N ALA A 39 -1.60 -12.28 -3.14
CA ALA A 39 -1.07 -11.48 -4.24
C ALA A 39 -0.57 -10.10 -3.76
N ILE A 40 -1.34 -9.41 -2.91
CA ILE A 40 -0.94 -8.14 -2.31
C ILE A 40 0.30 -8.33 -1.43
N GLY A 41 0.31 -9.35 -0.56
CA GLY A 41 1.44 -9.64 0.31
C GLY A 41 2.74 -9.89 -0.48
N ASN A 42 2.65 -10.67 -1.56
CA ASN A 42 3.78 -10.95 -2.45
C ASN A 42 4.26 -9.69 -3.18
N GLY A 43 3.34 -8.91 -3.78
CA GLY A 43 3.67 -7.68 -4.49
C GLY A 43 4.35 -6.64 -3.59
N LEU A 44 3.81 -6.44 -2.37
CA LEU A 44 4.40 -5.54 -1.38
C LEU A 44 5.78 -6.01 -0.91
N THR A 45 5.96 -7.32 -0.73
CA THR A 45 7.26 -7.90 -0.36
C THR A 45 8.30 -7.70 -1.46
N MET A 46 7.92 -7.80 -2.73
CA MET A 46 8.80 -7.52 -3.86
C MET A 46 9.19 -6.03 -3.94
N LEU A 47 8.31 -5.11 -3.53
CA LEU A 47 8.61 -3.68 -3.49
C LEU A 47 9.53 -3.29 -2.33
N ALA A 48 9.51 -4.03 -1.22
CA ALA A 48 10.21 -3.68 0.01
C ALA A 48 11.70 -3.31 -0.15
N PRO A 49 12.54 -4.03 -0.91
CA PRO A 49 13.97 -3.70 -1.05
C PRO A 49 14.23 -2.31 -1.66
N SER A 50 13.28 -1.76 -2.42
CA SER A 50 13.42 -0.44 -3.04
C SER A 50 13.47 0.68 -2.00
N PHE A 51 12.75 0.51 -0.89
CA PHE A 51 12.69 1.48 0.21
C PHE A 51 13.90 1.45 1.14
N SER A 52 14.83 0.50 0.92
CA SER A 52 16.13 0.49 1.60
C SER A 52 17.09 1.52 1.01
N LYS A 53 16.90 1.91 -0.26
CA LYS A 53 17.78 2.84 -0.99
C LYS A 53 17.17 4.22 -1.19
N SER A 54 15.83 4.30 -1.25
CA SER A 54 15.10 5.53 -1.52
C SER A 54 14.08 5.82 -0.43
N LYS A 55 13.93 7.11 -0.07
CA LYS A 55 12.98 7.54 0.96
C LYS A 55 11.50 7.41 0.54
N TYR A 56 11.19 7.55 -0.75
CA TYR A 56 9.89 7.46 -1.40
C TYR A 56 10.00 6.68 -2.71
N ILE A 57 8.87 6.36 -3.35
CA ILE A 57 8.82 5.47 -4.54
C ILE A 57 9.66 6.00 -5.71
N LEU A 58 9.69 7.32 -5.91
CA LEU A 58 10.43 7.96 -6.99
C LEU A 58 11.81 8.50 -6.58
N GLY A 59 12.30 8.19 -5.37
CA GLY A 59 13.57 8.69 -4.86
C GLY A 59 13.41 9.38 -3.50
N GLU A 60 13.89 10.62 -3.39
CA GLU A 60 13.87 11.38 -2.13
C GLU A 60 12.66 12.30 -1.97
N ASP A 61 11.93 12.54 -3.05
CA ASP A 61 10.79 13.45 -3.09
C ASP A 61 9.46 12.71 -2.94
N PHE A 62 8.60 13.25 -2.07
CA PHE A 62 7.23 12.77 -1.90
C PHE A 62 6.39 13.08 -3.14
N SER A 63 5.63 12.11 -3.62
CA SER A 63 4.89 12.19 -4.88
C SER A 63 3.48 11.62 -4.77
N MET A 64 2.68 11.84 -5.82
CA MET A 64 1.33 11.27 -5.95
C MET A 64 1.30 9.74 -5.84
N ILE A 65 2.41 9.06 -6.18
CA ILE A 65 2.48 7.60 -6.11
C ILE A 65 2.51 7.14 -4.65
N ASP A 66 3.20 7.90 -3.79
CA ASP A 66 3.25 7.62 -2.35
C ASP A 66 1.87 7.84 -1.73
N VAL A 67 1.14 8.87 -2.18
CA VAL A 67 -0.27 9.13 -1.81
C VAL A 67 -1.16 7.96 -2.22
N ALA A 68 -1.01 7.43 -3.44
CA ALA A 68 -1.83 6.33 -3.93
C ALA A 68 -1.61 5.03 -3.14
N LEU A 69 -0.37 4.77 -2.68
CA LEU A 69 -0.05 3.54 -1.94
C LEU A 69 -0.43 3.61 -0.46
N ALA A 70 -0.48 4.81 0.14
CA ALA A 70 -0.69 4.97 1.57
C ALA A 70 -2.01 4.37 2.11
N PRO A 71 -3.19 4.52 1.45
CA PRO A 71 -4.44 3.91 1.91
C PRO A 71 -4.40 2.38 1.97
N LEU A 72 -3.68 1.74 1.04
CA LEU A 72 -3.49 0.28 1.03
C LEU A 72 -2.63 -0.15 2.22
N LEU A 73 -1.52 0.56 2.46
CA LEU A 73 -0.62 0.26 3.58
C LEU A 73 -1.29 0.49 4.94
N TRP A 74 -2.20 1.47 5.03
CA TRP A 74 -2.98 1.73 6.25
C TRP A 74 -3.95 0.59 6.58
N ARG A 75 -4.47 -0.11 5.55
CA ARG A 75 -5.49 -1.16 5.67
C ARG A 75 -4.95 -2.59 5.69
N LEU A 76 -3.63 -2.78 5.79
CA LEU A 76 -3.05 -4.14 5.77
C LEU A 76 -3.63 -5.05 6.86
N ASP A 77 -3.74 -4.54 8.09
CA ASP A 77 -4.33 -5.29 9.21
C ASP A 77 -5.83 -5.52 9.01
N HIS A 78 -6.54 -4.53 8.46
CA HIS A 78 -7.97 -4.65 8.13
C HIS A 78 -8.22 -5.76 7.09
N TYR A 79 -7.31 -5.94 6.14
CA TYR A 79 -7.39 -6.97 5.11
C TYR A 79 -6.80 -8.33 5.53
N ASP A 80 -6.27 -8.46 6.75
CA ASP A 80 -5.51 -9.63 7.23
C ASP A 80 -4.33 -10.00 6.29
N VAL A 81 -3.65 -8.98 5.75
CA VAL A 81 -2.46 -9.15 4.92
C VAL A 81 -1.22 -9.09 5.82
N LYS A 82 -0.67 -10.26 6.16
CA LYS A 82 0.52 -10.37 6.99
C LYS A 82 1.79 -10.28 6.15
N LEU A 83 2.63 -9.30 6.45
CA LEU A 83 3.93 -9.14 5.81
C LEU A 83 5.05 -9.74 6.67
N GLY A 84 5.98 -10.43 6.03
CA GLY A 84 7.15 -11.01 6.71
C GLY A 84 8.21 -9.98 7.07
N LYS A 85 9.27 -10.43 7.77
CA LYS A 85 10.41 -9.57 8.17
C LYS A 85 11.12 -8.89 6.98
N SER A 86 11.06 -9.49 5.80
CA SER A 86 11.59 -8.93 4.55
C SER A 86 10.91 -7.62 4.15
N ALA A 87 9.67 -7.39 4.59
CA ALA A 87 8.92 -6.17 4.31
C ALA A 87 9.24 -5.02 5.28
N ALA A 88 10.18 -5.19 6.22
CA ALA A 88 10.52 -4.15 7.20
C ALA A 88 10.86 -2.77 6.58
N PRO A 89 11.59 -2.67 5.46
CA PRO A 89 11.84 -1.37 4.83
C PRO A 89 10.55 -0.70 4.31
N LEU A 90 9.62 -1.48 3.76
CA LEU A 90 8.30 -0.99 3.33
C LEU A 90 7.49 -0.48 4.54
N LEU A 91 7.48 -1.22 5.64
CA LEU A 91 6.76 -0.81 6.86
C LEU A 91 7.32 0.49 7.43
N LYS A 92 8.65 0.67 7.44
CA LYS A 92 9.28 1.95 7.82
C LYS A 92 8.89 3.10 6.90
N TYR A 93 8.79 2.84 5.60
CA TYR A 93 8.29 3.80 4.62
C TYR A 93 6.81 4.17 4.88
N ALA A 94 5.98 3.19 5.21
CA ALA A 94 4.57 3.40 5.54
C ALA A 94 4.41 4.34 6.75
N GLU A 95 5.11 4.04 7.85
CA GLU A 95 5.08 4.86 9.07
C GLU A 95 5.52 6.31 8.80
N ARG A 96 6.51 6.52 7.94
CA ARG A 96 6.95 7.86 7.53
C ARG A 96 5.84 8.65 6.83
N ILE A 97 4.99 8.00 6.03
CA ILE A 97 3.85 8.65 5.39
C ILE A 97 2.77 8.95 6.43
N PHE A 98 2.50 8.01 7.32
CA PHE A 98 1.45 8.14 8.34
C PHE A 98 1.72 9.25 9.35
N GLN A 99 2.99 9.59 9.58
CA GLN A 99 3.40 10.71 10.43
C GLN A 99 3.22 12.09 9.80
N ARG A 100 2.87 12.18 8.50
CA ARG A 100 2.64 13.47 7.85
C ARG A 100 1.32 14.06 8.30
N GLU A 101 1.32 15.31 8.75
CA GLU A 101 0.12 16.04 9.19
C GLU A 101 -1.01 15.96 8.16
N ALA A 102 -0.71 16.24 6.88
CA ALA A 102 -1.69 16.15 5.79
C ALA A 102 -2.32 14.74 5.64
N PHE A 103 -1.60 13.66 6.00
CA PHE A 103 -2.18 12.32 5.99
C PHE A 103 -3.13 12.13 7.18
N ILE A 104 -2.71 12.54 8.39
CA ILE A 104 -3.50 12.43 9.61
C ILE A 104 -4.81 13.24 9.53
N GLU A 105 -4.74 14.41 8.90
CA GLU A 105 -5.91 15.28 8.65
C GLU A 105 -6.86 14.69 7.60
N ALA A 106 -6.32 14.02 6.57
CA ALA A 106 -7.13 13.39 5.52
C ALA A 106 -7.87 12.13 6.00
N LEU A 107 -7.41 11.48 7.08
CA LEU A 107 -8.05 10.28 7.62
C LEU A 107 -9.42 10.59 8.23
N THR A 108 -10.42 9.83 7.79
CA THR A 108 -11.74 9.81 8.41
C THR A 108 -11.71 9.18 9.81
N PRO A 109 -12.68 9.48 10.69
CA PRO A 109 -12.76 8.85 12.01
C PRO A 109 -12.79 7.31 11.95
N ALA A 110 -13.46 6.76 10.95
CA ALA A 110 -13.53 5.31 10.72
C ALA A 110 -12.15 4.72 10.38
N GLU A 111 -11.37 5.39 9.53
CA GLU A 111 -10.01 4.94 9.18
C GLU A 111 -9.05 5.07 10.35
N LYS A 112 -9.17 6.12 11.17
CA LYS A 112 -8.37 6.28 12.40
C LYS A 112 -8.59 5.13 13.38
N ALA A 113 -9.81 4.61 13.45
CA ALA A 113 -10.13 3.47 14.31
C ALA A 113 -9.54 2.13 13.83
N MET A 114 -9.05 2.03 12.58
CA MET A 114 -8.46 0.79 12.04
C MET A 114 -7.09 0.47 12.66
N ARG A 115 -6.39 1.47 13.20
CA ARG A 115 -5.13 1.32 13.94
C ARG A 115 -5.31 1.85 15.35
N LYS A 116 -5.73 0.97 16.26
CA LYS A 116 -5.88 1.27 17.68
C LYS A 116 -5.21 0.20 18.53
#